data_AF-A0A1F8BAS1-F1
#
_entry.id   AF-A0A1F8BAS1-F1
#
_cell.length_a   1.000
_cell.length_b   1.000
_cell.length_c   1.000
_cell.angle_alpha   90.00
_cell.angle_beta   90.00
_cell.angle_gamma   90.00
#
_symmetry.space_group_name_H-M   'P 1'
#
loop_
_entity.id
_entity.type
_entity.pdbx_description
1 polymer ?
#
loop_
_entity_poly.entity_id
_entity_poly.type
_entity_poly.pdbx_seq_one_letter_code
_entity_poly.pdbx_strand_id
1 'polypeptide(L)'
;MDLPLLAGHVDNKGSFENAAKEEVEEEVGLSPKDIKLLLEGRKDNSCRREGGSWHYWKIYQVDADRDIKRSEDETKQAGWFSLDQIKSLAQKTERYLAGEIPEEEWKQSPGIEPVWLEWFRELEMV
;
A
#
# COMPACT_ATOMS: atom_id res chain seq x y z
N MET A 1 -3.66 13.19 -0.73
CA MET A 1 -2.92 12.17 0.05
C MET A 1 -3.49 10.85 -0.37
N ASP A 2 -2.75 10.12 -1.19
CA ASP A 2 -3.20 8.88 -1.82
C ASP A 2 -3.51 7.81 -0.77
N LEU A 3 -4.22 6.76 -1.15
CA LEU A 3 -4.49 5.62 -0.28
C LEU A 3 -3.37 4.57 -0.46
N PRO A 4 -2.34 4.53 0.42
CA PRO A 4 -1.37 3.44 0.42
C PRO A 4 -2.00 2.19 1.05
N LEU A 5 -1.51 1.01 0.65
CA LEU A 5 -1.61 -0.18 1.50
C LEU A 5 -0.53 -0.15 2.58
N LEU A 6 -0.66 -1.04 3.56
CA LEU A 6 0.30 -1.23 4.64
C LEU A 6 1.69 -1.52 4.07
N ALA A 7 2.66 -0.69 4.43
CA ALA A 7 4.00 -0.74 3.86
C ALA A 7 5.03 -0.03 4.73
N GLY A 8 6.18 -0.67 4.87
CA GLY A 8 7.33 -0.01 5.47
C GLY A 8 8.65 -0.67 5.13
N HIS A 9 9.71 -0.09 5.67
CA HIS A 9 11.08 -0.51 5.37
C HIS A 9 11.50 -1.69 6.25
N VAL A 10 12.37 -2.54 5.69
CA VAL A 10 12.94 -3.68 6.43
C VAL A 10 13.89 -3.25 7.54
N ASP A 11 14.66 -2.18 7.33
CA ASP A 11 15.62 -1.58 8.25
C ASP A 11 16.16 -2.52 9.35
N ASN A 12 15.78 -2.29 10.61
CA ASN A 12 16.21 -3.07 11.78
C ASN A 12 15.30 -4.27 12.08
N LYS A 13 14.28 -4.54 11.27
CA LYS A 13 13.29 -5.63 11.42
C LYS A 13 13.81 -6.98 10.94
N GLY A 14 15.00 -6.99 10.34
CA GLY A 14 15.81 -8.19 10.04
C GLY A 14 15.39 -8.97 8.78
N SER A 15 14.11 -9.05 8.46
CA SER A 15 13.61 -9.66 7.22
C SER A 15 12.38 -8.95 6.68
N PHE A 16 12.12 -9.08 5.37
CA PHE A 16 10.91 -8.55 4.74
C PHE A 16 9.62 -9.12 5.34
N GLU A 17 9.64 -10.38 5.73
CA GLU A 17 8.47 -11.03 6.34
C GLU A 17 8.20 -10.49 7.75
N ASN A 18 9.25 -10.33 8.57
CA ASN A 18 9.13 -9.70 9.88
C ASN A 18 8.65 -8.25 9.76
N ALA A 19 9.23 -7.51 8.81
CA ALA A 19 8.81 -6.14 8.54
C ALA A 19 7.32 -6.09 8.18
N ALA A 20 6.85 -6.93 7.25
CA ALA A 20 5.44 -6.98 6.89
C ALA A 20 4.53 -7.34 8.08
N LYS A 21 4.95 -8.24 8.98
CA LYS A 21 4.18 -8.56 10.19
C LYS A 21 4.13 -7.40 11.19
N GLU A 22 5.26 -6.77 11.44
CA GLU A 22 5.38 -5.64 12.36
C GLU A 22 4.57 -4.44 11.84
N GLU A 23 4.65 -4.09 10.56
CA GLU A 23 3.88 -2.97 9.97
C GLU A 23 2.36 -3.20 10.07
N VAL A 24 1.89 -4.44 9.88
CA VAL A 24 0.46 -4.77 10.04
C VAL A 24 0.00 -4.58 11.50
N GLU A 25 0.85 -4.89 12.46
CA GLU A 25 0.56 -4.67 13.87
C GLU A 25 0.65 -3.18 14.24
N GLU A 26 1.69 -2.47 13.79
CA GLU A 26 1.96 -1.05 14.07
C GLU A 26 0.87 -0.15 13.47
N GLU A 27 0.54 -0.31 12.19
CA GLU A 27 -0.35 0.61 11.50
C GLU A 27 -1.82 0.36 11.81
N VAL A 28 -2.24 -0.92 11.87
CA VAL A 28 -3.66 -1.31 11.96
C VAL A 28 -4.01 -2.23 13.14
N GLY A 29 -3.05 -2.57 13.99
CA GLY A 29 -3.30 -3.32 15.22
C GLY A 29 -3.74 -4.76 14.98
N LEU A 30 -3.48 -5.31 13.79
CA LEU A 30 -3.89 -6.66 13.42
C LEU A 30 -2.76 -7.66 13.69
N SER A 31 -3.10 -8.83 14.21
CA SER A 31 -2.15 -9.94 14.36
C SER A 31 -2.19 -10.85 13.12
N PRO A 32 -1.15 -10.87 12.29
CA PRO A 32 -1.09 -11.73 11.10
C PRO A 32 -1.03 -13.21 11.51
N LYS A 33 -1.94 -14.03 10.97
CA LYS A 33 -2.02 -15.48 11.26
C LYS A 33 -1.21 -16.30 10.28
N ASP A 34 -1.38 -16.00 9.00
CA ASP A 34 -0.63 -16.61 7.89
C ASP A 34 -0.12 -15.48 6.98
N ILE A 35 1.12 -15.62 6.52
CA ILE A 35 1.74 -14.69 5.59
C ILE A 35 2.32 -15.46 4.41
N LYS A 36 2.04 -15.00 3.20
CA LYS A 36 2.49 -15.64 1.97
C LYS A 36 3.05 -14.60 1.01
N LEU A 37 4.29 -14.78 0.57
CA LEU A 37 4.87 -13.97 -0.49
C LEU A 37 4.10 -14.23 -1.80
N LEU A 38 3.58 -13.16 -2.40
CA LEU A 38 2.92 -13.22 -3.71
C LEU A 38 3.89 -12.91 -4.85
N LEU A 39 4.66 -11.84 -4.70
CA LEU A 39 5.66 -11.38 -5.67
C LEU A 39 6.69 -10.47 -5.01
N GLU A 40 7.74 -10.16 -5.76
CA GLU A 40 8.76 -9.22 -5.35
C GLU A 40 9.35 -8.51 -6.58
N GLY A 41 9.88 -7.31 -6.38
CA GLY A 41 10.49 -6.58 -7.49
C GLY A 41 10.87 -5.15 -7.15
N ARG A 42 11.55 -4.51 -8.10
CA ARG A 42 11.94 -3.10 -8.02
C ARG A 42 10.84 -2.21 -8.60
N LYS A 43 10.49 -1.15 -7.88
CA LYS A 43 9.65 -0.05 -8.37
C LYS A 43 10.33 1.28 -8.15
N ASP A 44 10.15 2.18 -9.11
CA ASP A 44 10.56 3.56 -8.97
C ASP A 44 9.48 4.25 -8.10
N ASN A 45 9.84 4.48 -6.84
CA ASN A 45 9.02 5.22 -5.89
C ASN A 45 9.98 6.05 -5.04
N SER A 46 9.70 7.34 -4.89
CA SER A 46 10.62 8.25 -4.24
C SER A 46 10.59 8.07 -2.72
N CYS A 47 11.77 7.93 -2.13
CA CYS A 47 11.96 7.85 -0.70
C CYS A 47 12.35 9.22 -0.13
N ARG A 48 12.08 9.43 1.16
CA ARG A 48 12.64 10.59 1.90
C ARG A 48 14.15 10.50 2.10
N ARG A 49 14.76 9.32 1.91
CA ARG A 49 16.22 9.13 1.98
C ARG A 49 16.89 9.87 0.84
N GLU A 50 18.02 10.50 1.12
CA GLU A 50 18.82 11.19 0.11
C GLU A 50 19.21 10.21 -1.01
N GLY A 51 18.86 10.56 -2.25
CA GLY A 51 19.09 9.71 -3.43
C GLY A 51 18.17 8.50 -3.57
N GLY A 52 17.16 8.34 -2.70
CA GLY A 52 16.21 7.24 -2.78
C GLY A 52 15.15 7.47 -3.87
N SER A 53 15.36 6.89 -5.05
CA SER A 53 14.43 6.98 -6.19
C SER A 53 13.66 5.68 -6.47
N TRP A 54 13.97 4.62 -5.73
CA TRP A 54 13.40 3.30 -5.96
C TRP A 54 13.40 2.46 -4.67
N HIS A 55 12.57 1.44 -4.67
CA HIS A 55 12.48 0.45 -3.61
C HIS A 55 12.42 -0.96 -4.20
N TYR A 56 13.03 -1.92 -3.51
CA TYR A 56 12.75 -3.33 -3.72
C TYR A 56 11.64 -3.75 -2.75
N TRP A 57 10.55 -4.25 -3.29
CA TRP A 57 9.38 -4.66 -2.54
C TRP A 57 9.26 -6.17 -2.51
N LYS A 58 8.70 -6.67 -1.41
CA LYS A 58 8.10 -8.00 -1.33
C LYS A 58 6.65 -7.82 -0.92
N ILE A 59 5.72 -8.29 -1.75
CA ILE A 59 4.29 -8.14 -1.51
C ILE A 59 3.77 -9.43 -0.90
N TYR A 60 3.11 -9.32 0.23
CA TYR A 60 2.59 -10.44 0.99
C TYR A 60 1.07 -10.42 1.04
N GLN A 61 0.46 -11.60 0.94
CA GLN A 61 -0.91 -11.83 1.39
C GLN A 61 -0.88 -12.20 2.87
N VAL A 62 -1.77 -11.59 3.64
CA VAL A 62 -1.90 -11.83 5.08
C VAL A 62 -3.34 -12.16 5.42
N ASP A 63 -3.54 -13.22 6.19
CA ASP A 63 -4.81 -13.50 6.85
C ASP A 63 -4.79 -12.91 8.27
N ALA A 64 -5.79 -12.10 8.60
CA ALA A 64 -5.88 -11.40 9.88
C ALA A 64 -7.32 -11.33 10.39
N ASP A 65 -7.48 -11.04 11.68
CA ASP A 65 -8.79 -10.85 12.30
C ASP A 65 -9.46 -9.54 11.87
N ARG A 66 -10.79 -9.46 11.96
CA ARG A 66 -11.59 -8.39 11.35
C ARG A 66 -11.45 -7.00 12.02
N ASP A 67 -11.05 -6.95 13.28
CA ASP A 67 -11.15 -5.74 14.08
C ASP A 67 -9.89 -4.87 13.93
N ILE A 68 -9.91 -3.97 12.95
CA ILE A 68 -8.87 -2.95 12.77
C ILE A 68 -8.83 -2.03 14.00
N LYS A 69 -7.65 -1.88 14.59
CA LYS A 69 -7.35 -0.88 15.63
C LYS A 69 -6.18 -0.03 15.15
N ARG A 70 -6.49 0.99 14.34
CA ARG A 70 -5.47 1.88 13.79
C ARG A 70 -4.64 2.55 14.89
N SER A 71 -3.34 2.73 14.64
CA SER A 71 -2.53 3.66 15.40
C SER A 71 -2.89 5.09 14.99
N GLU A 72 -3.24 5.96 15.95
CA GLU A 72 -3.53 7.37 15.65
C GLU A 72 -2.26 8.17 15.33
N ASP A 73 -1.10 7.69 15.75
CA ASP A 73 0.19 8.35 15.58
C ASP A 73 0.77 8.15 14.16
N GLU A 74 0.47 6.99 13.54
CA GLU A 74 1.07 6.60 12.26
C GLU A 74 0.05 6.55 11.11
N THR A 75 -1.20 6.19 11.41
CA THR A 75 -2.22 5.94 10.38
C THR A 75 -3.33 6.97 10.41
N LYS A 76 -3.34 7.84 9.40
CA LYS A 76 -4.36 8.89 9.25
C LYS A 76 -5.76 8.32 9.00
N GLN A 77 -5.87 7.26 8.20
CA GLN A 77 -7.12 6.56 7.90
C GLN A 77 -6.81 5.10 7.60
N ALA A 78 -7.67 4.18 8.06
CA ALA A 78 -7.62 2.76 7.73
C ALA A 78 -9.04 2.27 7.47
N GLY A 79 -9.20 1.34 6.53
CA GLY A 79 -10.51 0.81 6.19
C GLY A 79 -10.42 -0.50 5.42
N TRP A 80 -11.49 -1.28 5.51
CA TRP A 80 -11.68 -2.46 4.67
C TRP A 80 -12.26 -2.05 3.31
N PHE A 81 -11.65 -2.54 2.24
CA PHE A 81 -12.09 -2.31 0.87
C PHE A 81 -12.39 -3.64 0.20
N SER A 82 -13.55 -3.72 -0.46
CA SER A 82 -13.84 -4.81 -1.39
C SER A 82 -13.01 -4.66 -2.66
N LEU A 83 -12.88 -5.76 -3.41
CA LEU A 83 -12.17 -5.76 -4.68
C LEU A 83 -12.76 -4.75 -5.68
N ASP A 84 -14.08 -4.57 -5.70
CA ASP A 84 -14.73 -3.59 -6.58
C ASP A 84 -14.41 -2.14 -6.18
N GLN A 85 -14.26 -1.87 -4.88
CA GLN A 85 -13.80 -0.58 -4.41
C GLN A 85 -12.34 -0.33 -4.81
N ILE A 86 -11.47 -1.35 -4.69
CA ILE A 86 -10.09 -1.29 -5.16
C ILE A 86 -10.04 -1.00 -6.66
N LYS A 87 -10.81 -1.72 -7.48
CA LYS A 87 -10.92 -1.48 -8.93
C LYS A 87 -11.37 -0.05 -9.26
N SER A 88 -12.37 0.45 -8.53
CA SER A 88 -12.87 1.82 -8.72
C SER A 88 -11.79 2.87 -8.38
N LEU A 89 -11.02 2.65 -7.32
CA LEU A 89 -9.92 3.53 -6.94
C LEU A 89 -8.75 3.44 -7.95
N ALA A 90 -8.46 2.25 -8.46
CA ALA A 90 -7.43 2.03 -9.48
C ALA A 90 -7.77 2.76 -10.78
N GLN A 91 -9.02 2.65 -11.25
CA GLN A 91 -9.51 3.40 -12.41
C GLN A 91 -9.40 4.92 -12.20
N LYS A 92 -9.65 5.40 -10.97
CA LYS A 92 -9.46 6.81 -10.64
C LYS A 92 -7.99 7.23 -10.78
N THR A 93 -7.07 6.41 -10.28
CA THR A 93 -5.63 6.63 -10.45
C THR A 93 -5.23 6.65 -11.93
N GLU A 94 -5.75 5.74 -12.75
CA GLU A 94 -5.49 5.72 -14.19
C GLU A 94 -5.93 7.00 -14.88
N ARG A 95 -7.14 7.49 -14.59
CA ARG A 95 -7.66 8.74 -15.14
C ARG A 95 -6.83 9.95 -14.71
N TYR A 96 -6.37 9.97 -13.46
CA TYR A 96 -5.45 11.00 -12.98
C TYR A 96 -4.11 10.97 -13.72
N LEU A 97 -3.49 9.78 -13.86
CA LEU A 97 -2.24 9.61 -14.61
C LEU A 97 -2.39 9.94 -16.10
N ALA A 98 -3.58 9.77 -16.68
CA ALA A 98 -3.92 10.19 -18.03
C ALA A 98 -4.16 11.72 -18.15
N GLY A 99 -4.13 12.46 -17.05
CA GLY A 99 -4.36 13.91 -17.02
C GLY A 99 -5.84 14.31 -17.09
N GLU A 100 -6.77 13.37 -16.90
CA GLU A 100 -8.21 13.64 -16.94
C GLU A 100 -8.75 14.22 -15.63
N ILE A 101 -8.04 14.01 -14.52
CA ILE A 101 -8.38 14.53 -13.20
C ILE A 101 -7.36 15.61 -12.84
N PRO A 102 -7.78 16.86 -12.57
CA PRO A 102 -6.87 17.91 -12.12
C PRO A 102 -6.23 17.59 -10.77
N GLU A 103 -4.99 18.05 -10.56
CA GLU A 103 -4.24 17.88 -9.31
C GLU A 103 -5.05 18.28 -8.05
N GLU A 104 -5.79 19.40 -8.12
CA GLU A 104 -6.56 19.90 -6.98
C GLU A 104 -7.76 19.00 -6.64
N GLU A 105 -8.36 18.35 -7.65
CA GLU A 105 -9.42 17.34 -7.43
C GLU A 105 -8.81 16.04 -6.88
N TRP A 106 -7.67 15.63 -7.43
CA TRP A 106 -6.91 14.47 -6.96
C TRP A 106 -6.56 14.59 -5.47
N LYS A 107 -6.02 15.74 -5.05
CA LYS A 107 -5.65 15.99 -3.64
C LYS A 107 -6.81 15.83 -2.66
N GLN A 108 -8.03 16.19 -3.06
CA GLN A 108 -9.23 16.13 -2.22
C GLN A 108 -9.78 14.71 -2.10
N SER A 109 -9.72 13.93 -3.17
CA SER A 109 -10.20 12.55 -3.19
C SER A 109 -9.31 11.74 -4.13
N PRO A 110 -8.16 11.26 -3.67
CA PRO A 110 -7.27 10.49 -4.52
C PRO A 110 -7.77 9.05 -4.69
N GLY A 111 -7.20 8.38 -5.69
CA GLY A 111 -7.29 6.94 -5.85
C GLY A 111 -6.24 6.20 -5.02
N ILE A 112 -5.88 5.01 -5.49
CA ILE A 112 -4.75 4.24 -4.99
C ILE A 112 -3.43 4.90 -5.43
N GLU A 113 -2.40 4.84 -4.61
CA GLU A 113 -1.07 5.36 -4.98
C GLU A 113 -0.55 4.69 -6.27
N PRO A 114 0.11 5.43 -7.19
CA PRO A 114 0.56 4.88 -8.47
C PRO A 114 1.41 3.60 -8.37
N VAL A 115 2.29 3.49 -7.37
CA VAL A 115 3.09 2.26 -7.17
C VAL A 115 2.23 1.03 -6.87
N TRP A 116 1.13 1.21 -6.15
CA TRP A 116 0.19 0.14 -5.83
C TRP A 116 -0.68 -0.25 -7.02
N LEU A 117 -1.02 0.72 -7.91
CA LEU A 117 -1.67 0.41 -9.19
C LEU A 117 -0.80 -0.54 -10.04
N GLU A 118 0.51 -0.31 -10.09
CA GLU A 118 1.42 -1.21 -10.81
C GLU A 118 1.43 -2.62 -10.22
N TRP A 119 1.50 -2.74 -8.89
CA TRP A 119 1.47 -4.05 -8.23
C TRP A 119 0.16 -4.78 -8.44
N PHE A 120 -0.98 -4.08 -8.37
CA PHE A 120 -2.28 -4.70 -8.60
C PHE A 120 -2.46 -5.20 -10.03
N ARG A 121 -1.86 -4.55 -11.02
CA ARG A 121 -1.83 -5.05 -12.41
C ARG A 121 -0.99 -6.31 -12.53
N GLU A 122 0.19 -6.36 -11.90
CA GLU A 122 1.03 -7.56 -11.89
C GLU A 122 0.38 -8.73 -11.16
N LEU A 123 -0.48 -8.45 -10.18
CA LEU A 123 -1.31 -9.43 -9.48
C LEU A 123 -2.60 -9.81 -10.22
N GLU A 124 -2.87 -9.23 -11.38
CA GLU A 124 -4.11 -9.42 -12.14
C GLU A 124 -5.39 -9.09 -11.33
N MET A 125 -5.29 -8.16 -10.38
CA MET A 125 -6.41 -7.73 -9.53
C MET A 125 -7.25 -6.61 -10.16
N VAL A 126 -6.63 -5.80 -11.03
CA VAL A 126 -7.22 -4.64 -11.71
C VAL A 126 -6.83 -4.61 -13.18
#